data_AF-A0A7X8VJJ9-F1
#
_entry.id   AF-A0A7X8VJJ9-F1
#
_cell.length_a   1.000
_cell.length_b   1.000
_cell.length_c   1.000
_cell.angle_alpha   90.00
_cell.angle_beta   90.00
_cell.angle_gamma   90.00
#
_symmetry.space_group_name_H-M   'P 1'
#
loop_
_entity.id
_entity.type
_entity.pdbx_description
1 polymer ?
#
loop_
_entity_poly.entity_id
_entity_poly.type
_entity_poly.pdbx_seq_one_letter_code
_entity_poly.pdbx_strand_id
1 'polypeptide(L)'
;RDIMLYHLDFNWSEHLALMDDVRESIHLRAIARETPLDEYHRIAVREFKTLAQRAVDDAAETFNSVVIDAQGAHLEDEGLARPSATWTYMVSDNPLAGSGNSVISGIGNIFR
;
A
#
# COMPACT_ATOMS: atom_id res chain seq x y z
N ARG A 1 -4.37 -21.73 10.12
CA ARG A 1 -3.33 -21.00 9.33
C ARG A 1 -3.97 -20.02 8.36
N ASP A 2 -4.93 -20.45 7.55
CA ASP A 2 -5.52 -19.60 6.49
C ASP A 2 -6.19 -18.33 7.01
N ILE A 3 -6.92 -18.41 8.13
CA ILE A 3 -7.52 -17.25 8.80
C ILE A 3 -6.46 -16.18 9.12
N MET A 4 -5.37 -16.56 9.81
CA MET A 4 -4.30 -15.64 10.17
C MET A 4 -3.62 -15.03 8.95
N LEU A 5 -3.39 -15.82 7.90
CA LEU A 5 -2.74 -15.31 6.68
C LEU A 5 -3.62 -14.34 5.92
N TYR A 6 -4.93 -14.60 5.86
CA TYR A 6 -5.89 -13.68 5.26
C TYR A 6 -5.83 -12.32 5.96
N HIS A 7 -5.97 -12.30 7.28
CA HIS A 7 -6.01 -11.05 8.04
C HIS A 7 -4.68 -10.31 8.04
N LEU A 8 -3.56 -11.03 8.00
CA LEU A 8 -2.24 -10.43 7.85
C LEU A 8 -2.08 -9.75 6.48
N ASP A 9 -2.46 -10.41 5.40
CA ASP A 9 -2.37 -9.88 4.03
C ASP A 9 -3.30 -8.67 3.83
N PHE A 10 -4.51 -8.76 4.38
CA PHE A 10 -5.47 -7.65 4.38
C PHE A 10 -4.94 -6.43 5.13
N ASN A 11 -4.53 -6.59 6.40
CA ASN A 11 -4.00 -5.49 7.21
C ASN A 11 -2.71 -4.90 6.62
N TRP A 12 -1.88 -5.71 5.96
CA TRP A 12 -0.71 -5.22 5.25
C TRP A 12 -1.09 -4.38 4.03
N SER A 13 -2.07 -4.82 3.23
CA SER A 13 -2.56 -4.08 2.07
C SER A 13 -3.17 -2.73 2.47
N GLU A 14 -3.97 -2.69 3.52
CA GLU A 14 -4.53 -1.45 4.09
C GLU A 14 -3.43 -0.51 4.60
N HIS A 15 -2.38 -1.06 5.23
CA HIS A 15 -1.23 -0.27 5.64
C HIS A 15 -0.48 0.34 4.44
N LEU A 16 -0.30 -0.41 3.36
CA LEU A 16 0.32 0.12 2.14
C LEU A 16 -0.53 1.23 1.50
N ALA A 17 -1.85 1.08 1.46
CA ALA A 17 -2.77 2.13 1.00
C ALA A 17 -2.62 3.40 1.85
N LEU A 18 -2.62 3.26 3.18
CA LEU A 18 -2.37 4.38 4.09
C LEU A 18 -1.01 5.04 3.84
N MET A 19 0.04 4.26 3.57
CA MET A 19 1.38 4.81 3.29
C MET A 19 1.46 5.54 1.95
N ASP A 20 0.64 5.16 0.97
CA ASP A 20 0.51 5.88 -0.28
C ASP A 20 -0.12 7.26 -0.04
N ASP A 21 -1.25 7.32 0.69
CA ASP A 21 -1.89 8.59 1.08
C ASP A 21 -0.94 9.50 1.88
N VAL A 22 -0.17 8.92 2.81
CA VAL A 22 0.84 9.66 3.58
C VAL A 22 1.92 10.19 2.66
N ARG A 23 2.39 9.41 1.69
CA ARG A 23 3.41 9.84 0.71
C ARG A 23 2.90 11.00 -0.13
N GLU A 24 1.66 10.94 -0.63
CA GLU A 24 1.10 12.01 -1.45
C GLU A 24 0.94 13.33 -0.67
N SER A 25 0.52 13.22 0.60
CA SER A 25 0.27 14.39 1.46
C SER A 25 1.53 14.92 2.18
N ILE A 26 2.65 14.18 2.18
CA ILE A 26 3.82 14.50 2.99
C ILE A 26 4.45 15.86 2.66
N HIS A 27 4.35 16.30 1.39
CA HIS A 27 4.91 17.57 0.94
C HIS A 27 4.23 18.78 1.60
N LEU A 28 2.99 18.64 2.08
CA LEU A 28 2.31 19.69 2.85
C LEU A 28 2.97 19.92 4.22
N ARG A 29 3.66 18.93 4.77
CA ARG A 29 4.39 19.05 6.05
C ARG A 29 5.63 19.93 5.93
N ALA A 30 6.20 20.05 4.72
CA ALA A 30 7.30 20.99 4.46
C ALA A 30 6.88 22.45 4.71
N ILE A 31 5.58 22.78 4.54
CA ILE A 31 5.02 24.11 4.84
C ILE A 31 5.11 24.41 6.35
N ALA A 32 5.07 23.39 7.20
CA ALA A 32 5.24 23.49 8.65
C ALA A 32 6.70 23.48 9.11
N ARG A 33 7.68 23.54 8.20
CA ARG A 33 9.14 23.43 8.46
C ARG A 33 9.59 22.10 9.06
N GLU A 34 8.77 21.06 8.96
CA GLU A 34 9.15 19.68 9.28
C GLU A 34 9.87 19.06 8.07
N THR A 35 10.86 18.18 8.31
CA THR A 35 11.49 17.40 7.24
C THR A 35 10.51 16.33 6.75
N PRO A 36 10.06 16.34 5.48
CA PRO A 36 9.03 15.40 5.01
C PRO A 36 9.41 13.93 5.19
N LEU A 37 10.69 13.60 4.94
CA LEU A 37 11.18 12.23 5.08
C LEU A 37 11.15 11.72 6.52
N ASP A 38 11.51 12.57 7.49
CA ASP A 38 11.49 12.21 8.91
C ASP A 38 10.05 12.00 9.38
N GLU A 39 9.13 12.84 8.93
CA GLU A 39 7.71 12.72 9.25
C GLU A 39 7.09 11.46 8.62
N TYR A 40 7.43 11.14 7.37
CA TYR A 40 7.02 9.90 6.72
C TYR A 40 7.48 8.69 7.52
N HIS A 41 8.76 8.62 7.90
CA HIS A 41 9.29 7.53 8.71
C HIS A 41 8.62 7.45 10.08
N ARG A 42 8.38 8.59 10.74
CA ARG A 42 7.71 8.64 12.03
C ARG A 42 6.30 8.08 11.96
N ILE A 43 5.53 8.45 10.94
CA ILE A 43 4.19 7.93 10.70
C ILE A 43 4.25 6.43 10.39
N ALA A 44 5.10 6.02 9.44
CA ALA A 44 5.24 4.61 9.04
C ALA A 44 5.53 3.70 10.23
N VAL A 45 6.49 4.06 11.09
CA VAL A 45 6.82 3.30 12.30
C VAL A 45 5.66 3.26 13.28
N ARG A 46 4.92 4.36 13.45
CA ARG A 46 3.77 4.41 14.36
C ARG A 46 2.65 3.49 13.90
N GLU A 47 2.26 3.57 12.63
CA GLU A 47 1.14 2.79 12.09
C GLU A 47 1.47 1.29 12.06
N PHE A 48 2.71 0.94 11.65
CA PHE A 48 3.16 -0.44 11.59
C PHE A 48 3.12 -1.16 12.95
N LYS A 49 3.38 -0.46 14.06
CA LYS A 49 3.38 -1.06 15.42
C LYS A 49 2.05 -1.74 15.78
N THR A 50 0.94 -1.24 15.25
CA THR A 50 -0.40 -1.79 15.55
C THR A 50 -0.86 -2.84 14.56
N LEU A 51 -0.20 -2.97 13.41
CA LEU A 51 -0.63 -3.82 12.30
C LEU A 51 -0.72 -5.29 12.69
N ALA A 52 0.36 -5.82 13.26
CA ALA A 52 0.41 -7.23 13.64
C ALA A 52 -0.64 -7.57 14.70
N GLN A 53 -0.89 -6.66 15.65
CA GLN A 53 -1.90 -6.87 16.69
C GLN A 53 -3.31 -6.86 16.10
N ARG A 54 -3.63 -5.90 15.22
CA ARG A 54 -4.92 -5.87 14.51
C ARG A 54 -5.17 -7.16 13.75
N ALA A 55 -4.18 -7.62 12.97
CA ALA A 55 -4.30 -8.88 12.23
C ALA A 55 -4.54 -10.10 13.14
N VAL A 56 -3.94 -10.13 14.34
CA VAL A 56 -4.17 -11.19 15.34
C VAL A 56 -5.58 -11.08 15.93
N ASP A 57 -6.03 -9.89 16.28
CA ASP A 57 -7.35 -9.65 16.87
C ASP A 57 -8.46 -10.02 15.87
N ASP A 58 -8.35 -9.56 14.62
CA ASP A 58 -9.29 -9.88 13.53
C ASP A 58 -9.32 -11.39 13.24
N ALA A 59 -8.15 -12.04 13.26
CA ALA A 59 -8.03 -13.47 13.08
C ALA A 59 -8.65 -14.26 14.23
N ALA A 60 -8.49 -13.79 15.47
CA ALA A 60 -9.11 -14.41 16.63
C ALA A 60 -10.64 -14.27 16.59
N GLU A 61 -11.15 -13.10 16.21
CA GLU A 61 -12.58 -12.87 16.02
C GLU A 61 -13.16 -13.82 14.98
N THR A 62 -12.54 -13.88 13.79
CA THR A 62 -12.97 -14.77 12.71
C THR A 62 -12.88 -16.23 13.10
N PHE A 63 -11.83 -16.63 13.82
CA PHE A 63 -11.68 -18.00 14.28
C PHE A 63 -12.83 -18.44 15.21
N ASN A 64 -13.39 -17.52 15.99
CA ASN A 64 -14.48 -17.81 16.91
C ASN A 64 -15.86 -17.83 16.22
N SER A 65 -16.02 -17.17 15.07
CA SER A 65 -17.30 -17.09 14.36
C SER A 65 -17.41 -18.06 13.18
N VAL A 66 -16.30 -18.33 12.47
CA VAL A 66 -16.32 -19.11 11.23
C VAL A 66 -16.62 -20.58 11.49
N VAL A 67 -17.38 -21.21 10.59
CA VAL A 67 -17.61 -22.65 10.62
C VAL A 67 -16.33 -23.38 10.20
N ILE A 68 -15.92 -24.37 11.01
CA ILE A 68 -14.75 -25.21 10.76
C ILE A 68 -15.17 -26.67 10.80
N ASP A 69 -14.90 -27.41 9.72
CA ASP A 69 -15.17 -28.85 9.61
C ASP A 69 -13.94 -29.63 9.12
N ALA A 70 -14.14 -30.85 8.62
CA ALA A 70 -13.08 -31.71 8.13
C ALA A 70 -12.39 -31.19 6.85
N GLN A 71 -13.02 -30.27 6.12
CA GLN A 71 -12.52 -29.64 4.91
C GLN A 71 -11.75 -28.34 5.21
N GLY A 72 -11.96 -27.75 6.39
CA GLY A 72 -11.22 -26.58 6.85
C GLY A 72 -12.16 -25.48 7.36
N ALA A 73 -11.65 -24.24 7.39
CA ALA A 73 -12.44 -23.07 7.73
C ALA A 73 -13.15 -22.51 6.49
N HIS A 74 -14.47 -22.35 6.57
CA HIS A 74 -15.32 -21.83 5.48
C HIS A 74 -15.29 -20.30 5.43
N LEU A 75 -14.14 -19.74 5.02
CA LEU A 75 -13.92 -18.30 5.00
C LEU A 75 -14.78 -17.56 3.95
N GLU A 76 -15.08 -18.20 2.83
CA GLU A 76 -15.86 -17.61 1.74
C GLU A 76 -17.32 -17.33 2.15
N ASP A 77 -17.89 -18.15 3.03
CA ASP A 77 -19.25 -17.99 3.54
C ASP A 77 -19.42 -16.71 4.36
N GLU A 78 -18.34 -16.27 5.01
CA GLU A 78 -18.23 -15.01 5.78
C GLU A 78 -17.73 -13.85 4.91
N GLY A 79 -17.63 -14.03 3.59
CA GLY A 79 -17.15 -13.01 2.65
C GLY A 79 -15.63 -12.77 2.68
N LEU A 80 -14.87 -13.60 3.40
CA LEU A 80 -13.41 -13.51 3.53
C LEU A 80 -12.71 -14.27 2.41
N ALA A 81 -13.11 -14.00 1.17
CA ALA A 81 -12.60 -14.68 -0.01
C ALA A 81 -11.25 -14.09 -0.44
N ARG A 82 -10.34 -14.96 -0.91
CA ARG A 82 -9.09 -14.50 -1.54
C ARG A 82 -9.40 -13.80 -2.88
N PRO A 83 -8.60 -12.81 -3.29
CA PRO A 83 -8.73 -12.21 -4.61
C PRO A 83 -8.67 -13.28 -5.71
N SER A 84 -9.62 -13.24 -6.65
CA SER A 84 -9.70 -14.22 -7.75
C SER A 84 -8.60 -14.04 -8.80
N ALA A 85 -7.94 -12.88 -8.83
CA ALA A 85 -6.79 -12.59 -9.69
C ALA A 85 -5.89 -11.51 -9.08
N THR A 86 -4.57 -11.73 -9.12
CA THR A 86 -3.55 -10.75 -8.74
C THR A 86 -2.77 -10.34 -9.98
N TRP A 87 -2.75 -9.04 -10.26
CA TRP A 87 -2.05 -8.47 -11.41
C TRP A 87 -0.79 -7.75 -10.92
N THR A 88 0.34 -7.99 -11.59
CA THR A 88 1.60 -7.33 -11.26
C THR A 88 1.97 -6.39 -12.39
N TYR A 89 2.28 -5.14 -12.04
CA TYR A 89 2.73 -4.11 -12.98
C TYR A 89 3.95 -3.39 -12.41
N MET A 90 4.75 -2.80 -13.29
CA MET A 90 5.87 -1.96 -12.91
C MET A 90 5.40 -0.50 -12.85
N VAL A 91 5.54 0.13 -11.69
CA VAL A 91 5.31 1.58 -11.54
C VAL A 91 6.53 2.30 -12.10
N SER A 92 6.29 3.28 -12.99
CA SER A 92 7.35 4.13 -13.54
C SER A 92 7.03 5.58 -13.22
N ASP A 93 7.91 6.23 -12.46
CA ASP A 93 7.67 7.58 -11.93
C ASP A 93 7.83 8.70 -12.98
N ASN A 94 8.18 8.38 -14.23
CA ASN A 94 8.47 9.42 -15.24
C ASN A 94 8.16 9.01 -16.69
N PRO A 95 6.95 9.31 -17.22
CA PRO A 95 6.65 9.14 -18.64
C PRO A 95 7.26 10.23 -19.55
N LEU A 96 7.91 11.27 -19.00
CA LEU A 96 8.40 12.44 -19.76
C LEU A 96 9.94 12.59 -19.81
N ALA A 97 10.71 11.75 -19.10
CA ALA A 97 12.18 11.77 -19.15
C ALA A 97 12.77 11.50 -20.55
N GLY A 98 11.97 10.95 -21.49
CA GLY A 98 12.40 10.65 -22.85
C GLY A 98 12.23 11.78 -23.89
N SER A 99 11.59 12.92 -23.56
CA SER A 99 11.20 13.90 -24.59
C SER A 99 11.45 15.38 -24.24
N GLY A 100 12.03 15.68 -23.07
CA GLY A 100 12.20 17.09 -22.63
C GLY A 100 13.38 17.85 -23.25
N ASN A 101 14.46 17.17 -23.67
CA ASN A 101 15.69 17.84 -24.15
C ASN A 101 15.85 17.89 -25.67
N SER A 102 15.01 17.17 -26.44
CA SER A 102 15.13 17.14 -27.90
C SER A 102 14.42 18.31 -28.60
N VAL A 103 13.42 18.92 -27.96
CA VAL A 103 12.63 19.98 -28.61
C VAL A 103 13.33 21.35 -28.52
N ILE A 104 14.00 21.63 -27.40
CA ILE A 104 14.71 22.91 -27.18
C ILE A 104 15.97 23.00 -28.06
N SER A 105 16.64 21.88 -28.32
CA SER A 105 17.83 21.81 -29.17
C SER A 105 17.50 21.91 -30.68
N GLY A 106 16.29 21.53 -31.10
CA GLY A 106 15.85 21.66 -32.50
C GLY A 106 15.52 23.09 -32.93
N ILE A 107 14.99 23.91 -32.02
CA ILE A 107 14.58 25.30 -32.32
C ILE A 107 15.81 26.23 -32.45
N GLY A 108 16.89 25.97 -31.70
CA GLY A 108 18.13 26.76 -31.76
C GLY A 108 18.89 26.67 -33.09
N ASN A 109 18.71 25.60 -33.86
CA ASN A 109 19.37 25.40 -35.16
C ASN A 109 18.60 25.97 -36.35
N ILE A 110 17.36 26.43 -36.15
CA ILE A 110 16.53 27.04 -37.21
C ILE A 110 16.76 28.56 -37.29
N PHE A 111 17.25 29.18 -36.21
CA PHE A 111 17.52 30.62 -36.12
C PHE A 111 19.01 30.99 -36.24
N ARG A 112 19.82 30.15 -36.90
CA ARG A 112 21.19 30.48 -37.26
C ARG A 112 21.41 30.34 -38.76
#